data_AF-A0A3B8ICI5-F1
#
_entry.id   AF-A0A3B8ICI5-F1
#
_cell.length_a   1.000
_cell.length_b   1.000
_cell.length_c   1.000
_cell.angle_alpha   90.00
_cell.angle_beta   90.00
_cell.angle_gamma   90.00
#
_symmetry.space_group_name_H-M   'P 1'
#
loop_
_entity.id
_entity.type
_entity.pdbx_description
1 polymer ?
#
loop_
_entity_poly.entity_id
_entity_poly.type
_entity_poly.pdbx_seq_one_letter_code
_entity_poly.pdbx_strand_id
1 'polypeptide(L)'
;MQAGINLEKRRRECLLSQEIGFTELVNQIHFLDSPQEELRNLIRQLDYAVLEAYSWNKDGPDGAAINLDHGFYTLPHLPRKDNIRFTISPVAWNQVWERLYALNQKRAKDEAIE
;
A
#
# COMPACT_ATOMS: atom_id res chain seq x y z
N MET A 1 -15.98 -0.14 -0.49
CA MET A 1 -14.93 -1.00 -1.09
C MET A 1 -14.75 -2.22 -0.19
N GLN A 2 -15.06 -3.44 -0.66
CA GLN A 2 -15.11 -4.66 0.17
C GLN A 2 -13.75 -5.04 0.78
N ALA A 3 -12.65 -4.82 0.03
CA ALA A 3 -11.29 -5.15 0.47
C ALA A 3 -10.90 -4.43 1.79
N GLY A 4 -11.22 -3.14 1.90
CA GLY A 4 -10.92 -2.36 3.11
C GLY A 4 -11.69 -2.83 4.35
N ILE A 5 -12.95 -3.24 4.18
CA ILE A 5 -13.77 -3.79 5.28
C ILE A 5 -13.18 -5.11 5.77
N ASN A 6 -12.76 -5.98 4.84
CA ASN A 6 -12.15 -7.26 5.18
C ASN A 6 -10.81 -7.07 5.90
N LEU A 7 -9.96 -6.14 5.43
CA LEU A 7 -8.69 -5.80 6.07
C LEU A 7 -8.89 -5.31 7.51
N GLU A 8 -9.82 -4.37 7.72
CA GLU A 8 -10.10 -3.82 9.06
C GLU A 8 -10.65 -4.90 10.00
N LYS A 9 -11.57 -5.75 9.52
CA LYS A 9 -12.10 -6.87 10.30
C LYS A 9 -10.97 -7.80 10.74
N ARG A 10 -10.12 -8.23 9.81
CA ARG A 10 -9.01 -9.16 10.11
C ARG A 10 -7.98 -8.55 11.05
N ARG A 11 -7.66 -7.26 10.88
CA ARG A 11 -6.79 -6.52 11.80
C ARG A 11 -7.34 -6.54 13.22
N ARG A 12 -8.63 -6.20 13.39
CA ARG A 12 -9.30 -6.21 14.70
C ARG A 12 -9.26 -7.59 15.36
N GLU A 13 -9.51 -8.65 14.60
CA GLU A 13 -9.41 -10.03 15.09
C GLU A 13 -7.99 -10.37 15.56
N CYS A 14 -6.94 -9.96 14.83
CA CYS A 14 -5.55 -10.15 15.28
C CYS A 14 -5.24 -9.40 16.58
N LEU A 15 -5.65 -8.14 16.68
CA LEU A 15 -5.41 -7.32 17.88
C LEU A 15 -6.02 -7.95 19.13
N LEU A 16 -7.26 -8.44 19.01
CA LEU A 16 -7.98 -9.06 20.13
C LEU A 16 -7.46 -10.46 20.46
N SER A 17 -7.22 -11.31 19.45
CA SER A 17 -6.81 -12.71 19.68
C SER A 17 -5.38 -12.87 20.17
N GLN A 18 -4.48 -11.94 19.83
CA GLN A 18 -3.08 -11.97 20.24
C GLN A 18 -2.78 -11.03 21.42
N GLU A 19 -3.77 -10.25 21.85
CA GLU A 19 -3.61 -9.22 22.91
C GLU A 19 -2.48 -8.21 22.62
N ILE A 20 -2.31 -7.85 21.35
CA ILE A 20 -1.26 -6.92 20.89
C ILE A 20 -1.83 -5.58 20.44
N GLY A 21 -0.99 -4.55 20.50
CA GLY A 21 -1.28 -3.22 19.96
C GLY A 21 -1.12 -3.15 18.43
N PHE A 22 -1.62 -2.05 17.85
CA PHE A 22 -1.55 -1.83 16.40
C PHE A 22 -0.12 -1.80 15.85
N THR A 23 0.79 -1.12 16.54
CA THR A 23 2.20 -1.04 16.15
C THR A 23 2.85 -2.42 16.05
N GLU A 24 2.58 -3.29 17.02
CA GLU A 24 3.10 -4.66 17.03
C GLU A 24 2.56 -5.46 15.85
N LEU A 25 1.25 -5.36 15.58
CA LEU A 25 0.64 -6.03 14.43
C LEU A 25 1.24 -5.56 13.10
N VAL A 26 1.47 -4.26 12.93
CA VAL A 26 2.09 -3.71 11.72
C VAL A 26 3.52 -4.22 11.56
N ASN A 27 4.29 -4.25 12.65
CA ASN A 27 5.64 -4.82 12.62
C ASN A 27 5.63 -6.27 12.14
N GLN A 28 4.69 -7.09 12.65
CA GLN A 28 4.54 -8.48 12.20
C GLN A 28 4.33 -8.59 10.68
N ILE A 29 3.57 -7.71 10.05
CA ILE A 29 3.34 -7.74 8.59
C ILE A 29 4.66 -7.62 7.81
N HIS A 30 5.64 -6.89 8.35
CA HIS A 30 6.95 -6.66 7.73
C HIS A 30 7.97 -7.77 7.96
N PHE A 31 7.65 -8.81 8.73
CA PHE A 31 8.50 -10.00 8.86
C PHE A 31 8.00 -11.13 7.97
N LEU A 32 8.90 -11.72 7.18
CA LEU A 32 8.58 -12.80 6.24
C LEU A 32 7.99 -14.02 6.96
N ASP A 33 8.60 -14.42 8.08
CA ASP A 33 8.20 -15.59 8.86
C ASP A 33 6.99 -15.34 9.77
N SER A 34 6.34 -14.17 9.67
CA SER A 34 5.18 -13.89 10.49
C SER A 34 3.94 -14.65 10.00
N PRO A 35 3.01 -15.00 10.90
CA PRO A 35 1.76 -15.66 10.53
C PRO A 35 0.77 -14.74 9.77
N GLN A 36 1.18 -13.52 9.42
CA GLN A 36 0.30 -12.48 8.87
C GLN A 36 0.19 -12.48 7.34
N GLU A 37 0.30 -13.65 6.70
CA GLU A 37 0.15 -13.77 5.25
C GLU A 37 -1.25 -13.36 4.77
N GLU A 38 -2.28 -13.66 5.55
CA GLU A 38 -3.64 -13.24 5.22
C GLU A 38 -3.79 -11.71 5.23
N LEU A 39 -3.20 -11.03 6.22
CA LEU A 39 -3.18 -9.57 6.26
C LEU A 39 -2.39 -8.99 5.08
N ARG A 40 -1.27 -9.58 4.70
CA ARG A 40 -0.52 -9.19 3.50
C ARG A 40 -1.39 -9.32 2.24
N ASN A 41 -2.14 -10.42 2.11
CA ASN A 41 -3.06 -10.62 0.98
C ASN A 41 -4.20 -9.60 0.96
N LEU A 42 -4.76 -9.24 2.11
CA LEU A 42 -5.80 -8.21 2.20
C LEU A 42 -5.27 -6.82 1.86
N ILE A 43 -4.03 -6.50 2.24
CA ILE A 43 -3.33 -5.27 1.81
C ILE A 43 -3.17 -5.26 0.28
N ARG A 44 -2.68 -6.35 -0.32
CA ARG A 44 -2.54 -6.47 -1.79
C ARG A 44 -3.88 -6.19 -2.48
N GLN A 45 -4.97 -6.81 -2.01
CA GLN A 45 -6.31 -6.61 -2.58
C GLN A 45 -6.78 -5.17 -2.47
N LEU A 46 -6.53 -4.51 -1.34
CA LEU A 46 -6.86 -3.10 -1.16
C LEU A 46 -6.09 -2.23 -2.15
N ASP A 47 -4.78 -2.44 -2.29
CA ASP A 47 -3.94 -1.64 -3.19
C ASP A 47 -4.36 -1.82 -4.66
N TYR A 48 -4.70 -3.04 -5.09
CA TYR A 48 -5.25 -3.28 -6.44
C TYR A 48 -6.61 -2.61 -6.65
N ALA A 49 -7.49 -2.62 -5.65
CA ALA A 49 -8.76 -1.92 -5.73
C ALA A 49 -8.58 -0.39 -5.81
N VAL A 50 -7.54 0.15 -5.17
CA VAL A 50 -7.15 1.56 -5.32
C VAL A 50 -6.64 1.83 -6.73
N LEU A 51 -5.76 1.00 -7.29
CA LEU A 51 -5.32 1.16 -8.69
C LEU A 51 -6.50 1.14 -9.66
N GLU A 52 -7.47 0.25 -9.47
CA GLU A 52 -8.67 0.18 -10.29
C GLU A 52 -9.52 1.46 -10.18
N ALA A 53 -9.69 2.02 -8.98
CA ALA A 53 -10.42 3.26 -8.77
C ALA A 53 -9.79 4.45 -9.53
N TYR A 54 -8.47 4.44 -9.71
CA TYR A 54 -7.75 5.41 -10.55
C TYR A 54 -7.57 4.97 -12.01
N SER A 55 -8.07 3.78 -12.39
CA SER A 55 -7.81 3.16 -13.70
C SER A 55 -6.33 2.93 -14.03
N TRP A 56 -5.48 2.81 -13.02
CA TRP A 56 -4.04 2.56 -13.15
C TRP A 56 -3.66 1.09 -13.25
N ASN A 57 -4.64 0.19 -13.14
CA ASN A 57 -4.49 -1.25 -13.30
C ASN A 57 -4.46 -1.71 -14.77
N LYS A 58 -4.58 -0.78 -15.73
CA LYS A 58 -4.56 -1.01 -17.18
C LYS A 58 -3.80 0.11 -17.88
N ASP A 59 -3.34 -0.16 -19.09
CA ASP A 59 -2.75 0.88 -19.95
C ASP A 59 -3.78 1.97 -20.23
N GLY A 60 -3.34 3.23 -20.16
CA GLY A 60 -4.22 4.37 -20.27
C GLY A 60 -3.49 5.69 -20.48
N PRO A 61 -4.21 6.82 -20.37
CA PRO A 61 -3.63 8.15 -20.59
C PRO A 61 -2.54 8.51 -19.59
N ASP A 62 -2.58 7.91 -18.39
CA ASP A 62 -1.58 8.11 -17.33
C ASP A 62 -0.34 7.20 -17.49
N GLY A 63 -0.27 6.41 -18.58
CA GLY A 63 0.80 5.47 -18.88
C GLY A 63 0.38 4.00 -18.81
N ALA A 64 1.38 3.11 -18.80
CA ALA A 64 1.16 1.66 -18.73
C ALA A 64 0.55 1.20 -17.39
N ALA A 65 -0.06 0.01 -17.37
CA ALA A 65 -0.58 -0.60 -16.15
C ALA A 65 0.51 -0.72 -15.07
N ILE A 66 0.19 -0.32 -13.84
CA ILE A 66 1.13 -0.43 -12.73
C ILE A 66 1.13 -1.88 -12.23
N ASN A 67 2.28 -2.54 -12.35
CA ASN A 67 2.55 -3.78 -11.62
C ASN A 67 3.05 -3.44 -10.21
N LEU A 68 2.24 -3.70 -9.20
CA LEU A 68 2.58 -3.38 -7.81
C LEU A 68 3.76 -4.20 -7.29
N ASP A 69 3.91 -5.44 -7.74
CA ASP A 69 4.98 -6.36 -7.33
C ASP A 69 5.23 -6.30 -5.81
N HIS A 70 4.25 -6.77 -5.03
CA HIS A 70 4.36 -6.74 -3.57
C HIS A 70 5.38 -7.75 -3.07
N GLY A 71 6.29 -7.28 -2.22
CA GLY A 71 7.36 -8.09 -1.67
C GLY A 71 8.01 -7.42 -0.47
N PHE A 72 9.16 -7.93 -0.07
CA PHE A 72 9.97 -7.34 0.99
C PHE A 72 11.07 -6.52 0.36
N TYR A 73 10.97 -5.20 0.49
CA TYR A 73 11.92 -4.26 -0.10
C TYR A 73 12.64 -3.46 0.98
N THR A 74 13.91 -3.15 0.72
CA THR A 74 14.71 -2.25 1.55
C THR A 74 14.27 -0.81 1.30
N LEU A 75 13.93 -0.09 2.37
CA LEU A 75 13.58 1.32 2.37
C LEU A 75 14.76 2.15 2.92
N PRO A 76 15.55 2.83 2.05
CA PRO A 76 16.80 3.48 2.46
C PRO A 76 16.64 4.61 3.49
N HIS A 77 15.45 5.20 3.58
CA HIS A 77 15.13 6.28 4.52
C HIS A 77 14.85 5.78 5.94
N LEU A 78 14.74 4.46 6.15
CA LEU A 78 14.58 3.86 7.47
C LEU A 78 15.93 3.42 8.05
N PRO A 79 16.06 3.32 9.39
CA PRO A 79 17.26 2.81 10.04
C PRO A 79 17.64 1.43 9.51
N ARG A 80 18.94 1.21 9.22
CA ARG A 80 19.45 -0.03 8.60
C ARG A 80 19.04 -1.33 9.32
N LYS A 81 18.79 -1.27 10.63
CA LYS A 81 18.37 -2.43 11.44
C LYS A 81 16.92 -2.85 11.18
N ASP A 82 16.08 -1.97 10.66
CA ASP A 82 14.63 -2.18 10.48
C ASP A 82 14.13 -1.46 9.21
N ASN A 83 14.83 -1.74 8.10
CA ASN A 83 14.56 -1.11 6.80
C ASN A 83 13.94 -2.04 5.77
N ILE A 84 13.74 -3.33 6.07
CA ILE A 84 13.02 -4.24 5.18
C ILE A 84 11.54 -4.18 5.53
N ARG A 85 10.70 -3.80 4.56
CA ARG A 85 9.26 -3.71 4.74
C ARG A 85 8.56 -4.54 3.68
N PHE A 86 7.51 -5.24 4.08
CA PHE A 86 6.49 -5.70 3.15
C PHE A 86 5.80 -4.47 2.51
N THR A 87 5.98 -4.27 1.21
CA THR A 87 5.46 -3.12 0.45
C THR A 87 5.49 -3.40 -1.05
N ILE A 88 5.11 -2.43 -1.87
CA ILE A 88 5.17 -2.49 -3.34
C ILE A 88 6.61 -2.25 -3.83
N SER A 89 6.93 -2.70 -5.03
CA SER A 89 8.28 -2.50 -5.57
C SER A 89 8.65 -1.01 -5.66
N PRO A 90 9.94 -0.64 -5.58
CA PRO A 90 10.39 0.73 -5.78
C PRO A 90 9.95 1.33 -7.13
N VAL A 91 9.83 0.48 -8.16
CA VAL A 91 9.33 0.86 -9.48
C VAL A 91 7.86 1.27 -9.40
N ALA A 92 7.03 0.44 -8.77
CA ALA A 92 5.61 0.74 -8.55
C ALA A 92 5.41 1.99 -7.69
N TRP A 93 6.20 2.13 -6.62
CA TRP A 93 6.18 3.31 -5.75
C TRP A 93 6.39 4.59 -6.53
N ASN A 94 7.41 4.64 -7.39
CA ASN A 94 7.69 5.82 -8.22
C ASN A 94 6.53 6.14 -9.17
N GLN A 95 5.98 5.14 -9.86
CA GLN A 95 4.85 5.35 -10.77
C GLN A 95 3.61 5.89 -10.04
N VAL A 96 3.27 5.32 -8.88
CA VAL A 96 2.16 5.81 -8.05
C VAL A 96 2.42 7.24 -7.59
N TRP A 97 3.64 7.52 -7.14
CA TRP A 97 4.02 8.83 -6.64
C TRP A 97 3.95 9.91 -7.73
N GLU A 98 4.50 9.65 -8.92
CA GLU A 98 4.44 10.57 -10.06
C GLU A 98 3.01 10.90 -10.47
N ARG A 99 2.14 9.89 -10.56
CA ARG A 99 0.74 10.12 -10.95
C ARG A 99 -0.04 10.87 -9.88
N LEU A 100 0.14 10.54 -8.59
CA LEU A 100 -0.47 11.29 -7.50
C LEU A 100 0.03 12.74 -7.47
N TYR A 101 1.33 12.96 -7.73
CA TYR A 101 1.91 14.28 -7.79
C TYR A 101 1.33 15.11 -8.95
N ALA A 102 1.15 14.53 -10.13
CA ALA A 102 0.50 15.19 -11.26
C ALA A 102 -0.97 15.55 -10.96
N LEU A 103 -1.73 14.64 -10.34
CA LEU A 103 -3.10 14.90 -9.90
C LEU A 103 -3.17 16.03 -8.87
N ASN A 104 -2.23 16.05 -7.91
CA ASN A 104 -2.15 17.11 -6.92
C ASN A 104 -1.87 18.47 -7.56
N GLN A 105 -0.89 18.55 -8.47
CA GLN A 105 -0.60 19.79 -9.21
C GLN A 105 -1.80 20.29 -10.01
N LYS A 106 -2.56 19.40 -10.64
CA LYS A 106 -3.78 19.77 -11.36
C LYS A 106 -4.81 20.40 -10.41
N ARG A 107 -5.10 19.74 -9.29
CA ARG A 107 -6.04 20.26 -8.28
C ARG A 107 -5.60 21.60 -7.72
N ALA A 108 -4.32 21.77 -7.39
CA ALA A 108 -3.79 23.03 -6.88
C ALA A 108 -3.96 24.19 -7.88
N LYS A 109 -3.86 23.91 -9.19
CA LYS A 109 -4.14 24.91 -10.24
C LYS A 109 -5.62 25.23 -10.32
N ASP A 110 -6.49 24.21 -10.25
CA ASP A 110 -7.94 24.39 -10.32
C ASP A 110 -8.44 25.20 -9.09
N GLU A 111 -7.95 24.90 -7.89
CA GLU A 111 -8.27 25.62 -6.63
C GLU A 111 -7.74 27.05 -6.62
N ALA A 112 -6.61 27.34 -7.27
CA ALA A 112 -6.05 28.70 -7.33
C ALA A 112 -6.78 29.61 -8.33
N ILE A 113 -7.63 29.04 -9.18
CA ILE A 113 -8.44 29.76 -10.18
C ILE A 113 -9.86 30.06 -9.65
N GLU A 114 -10.27 29.39 -8.56
CA GLU A 114 -11.53 29.63 -7.84
C GLU A 114 -11.41 30.80 -6.84
#